data_AF-A0A0F9RH84-F1
#
_entry.id   AF-A0A0F9RH84-F1
#
_cell.length_a   1.000
_cell.length_b   1.000
_cell.length_c   1.000
_cell.angle_alpha   90.00
_cell.angle_beta   90.00
_cell.angle_gamma   90.00
#
_symmetry.space_group_name_H-M   'P 1'
#
loop_
_entity.id
_entity.type
_entity.pdbx_description
1 polymer ?
#
loop_
_entity_poly.entity_id
_entity_poly.type
_entity_poly.pdbx_seq_one_letter_code
_entity_poly.pdbx_strand_id
1 'polypeptide(L)'
;MLIFDDNNRTIILDDIYTPTPTDYMWVLDLQIMDYTLAPLLVLEEIICPSIKIHIRGFEFFLPANWNILVFSEETSELDVVEISEVAGREFTAFVYNISDPTITRYEPGLITVIDYSPEHVNVGPALSKHQLLCHPISPVDWVNVTPSDTYNKYLKQTVVGDIIG
;
A
#
# COMPACT_ATOMS: atom_id res chain seq x y z
N MET A 1 8.62 -0.25 7.45
CA MET A 1 7.74 -0.59 6.30
C MET A 1 8.59 -1.20 5.18
N LEU A 2 7.95 -1.75 4.13
CA LEU A 2 8.64 -2.22 2.93
C LEU A 2 8.32 -1.34 1.72
N ILE A 3 9.28 -1.23 0.80
CA ILE A 3 9.11 -0.58 -0.51
C ILE A 3 9.71 -1.44 -1.62
N PHE A 4 9.26 -1.26 -2.87
CA PHE A 4 10.01 -1.70 -4.05
C PHE A 4 10.84 -0.55 -4.62
N ASP A 5 12.10 -0.81 -4.93
CA ASP A 5 13.00 0.12 -5.61
C ASP A 5 12.81 0.14 -7.15
N ASP A 6 13.60 0.94 -7.84
CA ASP A 6 13.66 1.04 -9.31
C ASP A 6 14.07 -0.26 -10.01
N ASN A 7 14.64 -1.21 -9.27
CA ASN A 7 15.03 -2.53 -9.73
C ASN A 7 14.04 -3.63 -9.31
N ASN A 8 12.86 -3.25 -8.82
CA ASN A 8 11.83 -4.15 -8.28
C ASN A 8 12.34 -5.04 -7.14
N ARG A 9 13.28 -4.55 -6.34
CA ARG A 9 13.78 -5.22 -5.15
C ARG A 9 13.09 -4.65 -3.91
N THR A 10 12.73 -5.55 -3.00
CA THR A 10 12.17 -5.17 -1.71
C THR A 10 13.26 -4.56 -0.83
N ILE A 11 13.04 -3.32 -0.37
CA ILE A 11 13.88 -2.63 0.60
C ILE A 11 13.11 -2.49 1.90
N ILE A 12 13.77 -2.80 3.01
CA ILE A 12 13.23 -2.66 4.36
C ILE A 12 13.58 -1.26 4.89
N LEU A 13 12.57 -0.54 5.37
CA LEU A 13 12.71 0.74 6.04
C LEU A 13 12.51 0.52 7.55
N ASP A 14 13.63 0.38 8.26
CA ASP A 14 13.65 0.09 9.71
C ASP A 14 14.05 1.29 10.56
N ASP A 15 14.86 2.21 10.02
CA ASP A 15 15.30 3.42 10.71
C ASP A 15 15.61 4.57 9.72
N ILE A 16 15.56 5.81 10.20
CA ILE A 16 15.77 7.02 9.40
C ILE A 16 17.24 7.46 9.30
N TYR A 17 18.14 6.81 10.04
CA TYR A 17 19.56 7.18 10.15
C TYR A 17 20.44 6.38 9.19
N THR A 18 19.98 5.20 8.77
CA THR A 18 20.67 4.32 7.83
C THR A 18 20.42 4.81 6.40
N PRO A 19 21.48 5.09 5.62
CA PRO A 19 21.33 5.43 4.21
C PRO A 19 20.58 4.33 3.46
N THR A 20 19.48 4.71 2.80
CA THR A 20 18.71 3.78 1.96
C THR A 20 19.47 3.52 0.66
N PRO A 21 19.56 2.27 0.18
CA PRO A 21 20.30 1.93 -1.04
C PRO A 21 19.58 2.32 -2.35
N THR A 22 18.47 3.04 -2.27
CA THR A 22 17.64 3.46 -3.41
C THR A 22 17.25 4.93 -3.30
N ASP A 23 17.13 5.57 -4.46
CA ASP A 23 16.63 6.95 -4.62
C ASP A 23 15.15 6.98 -5.05
N TYR A 24 14.54 5.82 -5.33
CA TYR A 24 13.19 5.71 -5.88
C TYR A 24 12.36 4.63 -5.20
N MET A 25 11.05 4.80 -5.28
CA MET A 25 10.05 3.86 -4.80
C MET A 25 8.86 3.78 -5.76
N TRP A 26 8.19 2.63 -5.81
CA TRP A 26 6.94 2.48 -6.55
C TRP A 26 5.74 3.06 -5.80
N VAL A 27 4.93 3.83 -6.51
CA VAL A 27 3.66 4.39 -6.03
C VAL A 27 2.57 4.26 -7.10
N LEU A 28 1.32 4.15 -6.66
CA LEU A 28 0.17 4.47 -7.51
C LEU A 28 -0.07 5.97 -7.44
N ASP A 29 0.06 6.68 -8.57
CA ASP A 29 -0.19 8.11 -8.66
C ASP A 29 -1.63 8.35 -9.12
N LEU A 30 -2.46 8.88 -8.21
CA LEU A 30 -3.87 9.16 -8.46
C LEU A 30 -4.11 10.31 -9.45
N GLN A 31 -3.12 11.14 -9.78
CA GLN A 31 -3.29 12.21 -10.77
C GLN A 31 -3.30 11.66 -12.19
N ILE A 32 -2.54 10.59 -12.43
CA ILE A 32 -2.44 9.94 -13.75
C ILE A 32 -3.07 8.54 -13.78
N MET A 33 -3.48 8.03 -12.61
CA MET A 33 -4.10 6.72 -12.42
C MET A 33 -3.21 5.56 -12.90
N ASP A 34 -1.91 5.64 -12.60
CA ASP A 34 -0.93 4.63 -13.03
C ASP A 34 0.19 4.45 -12.00
N TYR A 35 0.87 3.31 -12.08
CA TYR A 35 2.03 2.99 -11.28
C TYR A 35 3.26 3.72 -11.81
N THR A 36 3.96 4.43 -10.93
CA THR A 36 5.17 5.19 -11.28
C THR A 36 6.27 5.04 -10.26
N LEU A 37 7.50 5.29 -10.70
CA LEU A 37 8.63 5.52 -9.82
C LEU A 37 8.60 6.97 -9.32
N ALA A 38 8.41 7.12 -8.02
CA ALA A 38 8.53 8.40 -7.32
C ALA A 38 9.87 8.48 -6.59
N PRO A 39 10.50 9.66 -6.50
CA PRO A 39 11.72 9.83 -5.73
C PRO A 39 11.48 9.60 -4.24
N LEU A 40 12.37 8.84 -3.59
CA LEU A 40 12.41 8.66 -2.15
C LEU A 40 13.14 9.85 -1.53
N LEU A 41 12.38 10.91 -1.20
CA LEU A 41 12.96 12.18 -0.74
C LEU A 41 13.24 12.22 0.76
N VAL A 42 12.31 11.70 1.56
CA VAL A 42 12.31 11.80 3.03
C VAL A 42 11.74 10.52 3.62
N LEU A 43 12.40 10.02 4.67
CA LEU A 43 11.85 9.01 5.56
C LEU A 43 11.27 9.66 6.81
N GLU A 44 10.13 9.15 7.26
CA GLU A 44 9.46 9.58 8.47
C GLU A 44 9.40 8.42 9.46
N GLU A 45 9.63 8.74 10.73
CA GLU A 45 9.40 7.85 11.86
C GLU A 45 8.21 8.39 12.65
N ILE A 46 7.18 7.56 12.81
CA ILE A 46 5.95 7.93 13.51
C ILE A 46 5.65 6.86 14.56
N ILE A 47 5.47 7.29 15.80
CA ILE A 47 5.01 6.45 16.90
C ILE A 47 3.51 6.66 17.08
N CYS A 48 2.71 5.64 16.77
CA CYS A 48 1.25 5.75 16.80
C CYS A 48 0.56 4.39 16.97
N PRO A 49 -0.76 4.38 17.27
CA PRO A 49 -1.56 3.18 17.21
C PRO A 49 -1.47 2.52 15.84
N SER A 50 -1.17 1.23 15.81
CA SER A 50 -0.96 0.46 14.59
C SER A 50 -1.61 -0.90 14.67
N ILE A 51 -2.08 -1.39 13.53
CA ILE A 51 -2.72 -2.69 13.40
C ILE A 51 -1.80 -3.59 12.59
N LYS A 52 -1.57 -4.79 13.11
CA LYS A 52 -0.89 -5.85 12.38
C LYS A 52 -1.92 -6.57 11.52
N ILE A 53 -1.73 -6.52 10.21
CA ILE A 53 -2.60 -7.20 9.25
C ILE A 53 -1.84 -8.33 8.55
N HIS A 54 -2.59 -9.30 8.06
CA HIS A 54 -2.12 -10.44 7.31
C HIS A 54 -2.83 -10.49 5.95
N ILE A 55 -2.05 -10.50 4.87
CA ILE A 55 -2.52 -10.59 3.49
C ILE A 55 -1.61 -11.58 2.75
N ARG A 56 -2.21 -12.62 2.13
CA ARG A 56 -1.50 -13.65 1.33
C ARG A 56 -0.26 -14.28 1.99
N GLY A 57 -0.29 -14.53 3.31
CA GLY A 57 0.84 -15.16 4.01
C GLY A 57 1.89 -14.17 4.55
N PHE A 58 1.68 -12.87 4.34
CA PHE A 58 2.59 -11.83 4.80
C PHE A 58 1.95 -10.95 5.87
N GLU A 59 2.66 -10.74 6.97
CA GLU A 59 2.21 -9.96 8.11
C GLU A 59 3.03 -8.67 8.24
N PHE A 60 2.35 -7.54 8.45
CA PHE A 60 3.02 -6.26 8.63
C PHE A 60 2.15 -5.29 9.43
N PHE A 61 2.80 -4.32 10.06
CA PHE A 61 2.12 -3.23 10.76
C PHE A 61 1.85 -2.07 9.80
N LEU A 62 0.67 -1.46 9.95
CA LEU A 62 0.35 -0.16 9.40
C LEU A 62 -0.23 0.72 10.51
N PRO A 63 0.01 2.05 10.47
CA PRO A 63 -0.70 2.99 11.33
C PRO A 63 -2.21 2.83 11.18
N ALA A 64 -2.95 2.87 12.29
CA ALA A 64 -4.39 2.65 12.29
C ALA A 64 -5.15 3.73 11.51
N ASN A 65 -4.59 4.93 11.37
CA ASN A 65 -5.14 6.06 10.62
C ASN A 65 -4.66 6.13 9.17
N TRP A 66 -3.89 5.15 8.70
CA TRP A 66 -3.59 5.02 7.28
C TRP A 66 -4.75 4.35 6.56
N ASN A 67 -4.68 4.33 5.25
CA ASN A 67 -5.67 3.71 4.40
C ASN A 67 -5.03 2.68 3.47
N ILE A 68 -5.83 1.69 3.06
CA ILE A 68 -5.46 0.63 2.12
C ILE A 68 -6.45 0.59 0.95
N LEU A 69 -5.94 0.35 -0.25
CA LEU A 69 -6.75 0.12 -1.45
C LEU A 69 -7.40 -1.27 -1.37
N VAL A 70 -8.73 -1.28 -1.43
CA VAL A 70 -9.57 -2.47 -1.44
C VAL A 70 -10.27 -2.62 -2.77
N PHE A 71 -10.68 -3.85 -3.04
CA PHE A 71 -11.29 -4.27 -4.29
C PHE A 71 -12.55 -5.07 -4.00
N SER A 72 -13.64 -4.71 -4.68
CA SER A 72 -14.89 -5.48 -4.68
C SER A 72 -14.88 -6.47 -5.85
N GLU A 73 -14.82 -7.77 -5.55
CA GLU A 73 -14.88 -8.81 -6.59
C GLU A 73 -16.22 -8.79 -7.35
N GLU A 74 -17.31 -8.39 -6.69
CA GLU A 74 -18.65 -8.38 -7.29
C GLU A 74 -18.83 -7.23 -8.30
N THR A 75 -18.32 -6.04 -7.98
CA THR A 75 -18.52 -4.82 -8.78
C THR A 75 -17.28 -4.41 -9.57
N SER A 76 -16.13 -5.05 -9.31
CA SER A 76 -14.81 -4.65 -9.81
C SER A 76 -14.40 -3.22 -9.44
N GLU A 77 -15.08 -2.61 -8.47
CA GLU A 77 -14.82 -1.26 -7.99
C GLU A 77 -13.63 -1.25 -7.04
N LEU A 78 -12.88 -0.15 -7.11
CA LEU A 78 -11.81 0.16 -6.19
C LEU A 78 -12.31 1.16 -5.15
N ASP A 79 -11.93 0.94 -3.90
CA ASP A 79 -12.16 1.88 -2.81
C ASP A 79 -10.95 1.90 -1.89
N VAL A 80 -10.88 2.87 -0.99
CA VAL A 80 -9.82 2.97 0.00
C VAL A 80 -10.46 3.07 1.38
N VAL A 81 -10.00 2.21 2.29
CA VAL A 81 -10.55 2.12 3.64
C VAL A 81 -9.47 2.37 4.67
N GLU A 82 -9.86 3.01 5.77
CA GLU A 82 -8.95 3.22 6.89
C GLU A 82 -8.59 1.87 7.54
N ILE A 83 -7.33 1.70 7.96
CA ILE A 83 -6.86 0.47 8.61
C ILE A 83 -7.65 0.18 9.89
N SER A 84 -8.14 1.19 10.61
CA SER A 84 -9.01 0.99 11.77
C SER A 84 -10.35 0.31 11.42
N GLU A 85 -10.88 0.52 10.21
CA GLU A 85 -12.15 -0.09 9.77
C GLU A 85 -12.00 -1.58 9.48
N VAL A 86 -10.81 -2.04 9.09
CA VAL A 86 -10.56 -3.45 8.77
C VAL A 86 -10.65 -4.36 10.01
N ALA A 87 -10.62 -3.79 11.21
CA ALA A 87 -10.84 -4.53 12.46
C ALA A 87 -12.32 -4.87 12.72
N GLY A 88 -13.25 -4.11 12.12
CA GLY A 88 -14.69 -4.27 12.35
C GLY A 88 -15.44 -4.91 11.19
N ARG A 89 -14.83 -5.03 10.01
CA ARG A 89 -15.45 -5.52 8.78
C ARG A 89 -14.44 -6.28 7.94
N GLU A 90 -14.93 -7.23 7.15
CA GLU A 90 -14.11 -7.96 6.19
C GLU A 90 -13.91 -7.12 4.93
N PHE A 91 -12.65 -7.02 4.50
CA PHE A 91 -12.27 -6.34 3.27
C PHE A 91 -11.26 -7.19 2.50
N THR A 92 -11.24 -6.99 1.19
CA THR A 92 -10.30 -7.62 0.27
C THR A 92 -9.39 -6.55 -0.28
N ALA A 93 -8.09 -6.64 -0.01
CA ALA A 93 -7.09 -5.76 -0.58
C ALA A 93 -6.97 -6.00 -2.10
N PHE A 94 -6.75 -4.91 -2.82
CA PHE A 94 -6.27 -4.99 -4.19
C PHE A 94 -4.79 -5.40 -4.18
N VAL A 95 -4.49 -6.63 -4.61
CA VAL A 95 -3.10 -7.12 -4.73
C VAL A 95 -2.71 -7.07 -6.19
N TYR A 96 -1.63 -6.36 -6.50
CA TYR A 96 -1.08 -6.28 -7.84
C TYR A 96 0.20 -7.10 -7.97
N ASN A 97 0.33 -7.81 -9.08
CA ASN A 97 1.48 -8.66 -9.40
C ASN A 97 2.33 -8.03 -10.52
N ILE A 98 3.64 -7.90 -10.28
CA ILE A 98 4.60 -7.30 -11.22
C ILE A 98 5.34 -8.30 -12.11
N SER A 99 5.11 -9.61 -11.96
CA SER A 99 5.99 -10.64 -12.54
C SER A 99 5.80 -10.85 -14.05
N ASP A 100 4.58 -10.68 -14.58
CA ASP A 100 4.31 -10.92 -16.00
C ASP A 100 3.36 -9.87 -16.60
N PRO A 101 3.80 -9.11 -17.62
CA PRO A 101 2.96 -8.13 -18.28
C PRO A 101 1.83 -8.72 -19.13
N THR A 102 1.81 -10.03 -19.35
CA THR A 102 0.90 -10.75 -20.26
C THR A 102 -0.29 -11.44 -19.57
N ILE A 103 -0.32 -11.45 -18.23
CA ILE A 103 -1.36 -12.07 -17.40
C ILE A 103 -2.13 -10.96 -16.66
N THR A 104 -3.38 -11.23 -16.26
CA THR A 104 -4.14 -10.37 -15.33
C THR A 104 -3.29 -10.07 -14.10
N ARG A 105 -2.89 -8.81 -13.94
CA ARG A 105 -1.90 -8.38 -12.95
C ARG A 105 -2.47 -8.15 -11.55
N TYR A 106 -3.66 -8.65 -11.24
CA TYR A 106 -4.26 -8.42 -9.94
C TYR A 106 -5.06 -9.61 -9.44
N GLU A 107 -5.07 -9.77 -8.11
CA GLU A 107 -5.82 -10.78 -7.40
C GLU A 107 -6.39 -10.21 -6.10
N PRO A 108 -7.54 -10.72 -5.62
CA PRO A 108 -8.06 -10.36 -4.31
C PRO A 108 -7.17 -10.91 -3.18
N GLY A 109 -6.85 -10.08 -2.20
CA GLY A 109 -6.15 -10.49 -0.98
C GLY A 109 -6.98 -10.24 0.27
N LEU A 110 -7.56 -11.28 0.88
CA LEU A 110 -8.31 -11.14 2.13
C LEU A 110 -7.45 -10.49 3.21
N ILE A 111 -7.94 -9.41 3.81
CA ILE A 111 -7.28 -8.70 4.91
C ILE A 111 -7.72 -9.34 6.22
N THR A 112 -6.76 -9.89 6.99
CA THR A 112 -7.03 -10.42 8.32
C THR A 112 -6.31 -9.58 9.37
N VAL A 113 -7.03 -9.11 10.40
CA VAL A 113 -6.42 -8.42 11.54
C VAL A 113 -5.84 -9.46 12.50
N ILE A 114 -4.57 -9.28 12.84
CA ILE A 114 -3.79 -10.20 13.70
C ILE A 114 -3.59 -9.61 15.09
N ASP A 115 -3.25 -8.33 15.18
CA ASP A 115 -2.91 -7.69 16.46
C ASP A 115 -3.11 -6.18 16.40
N TYR A 116 -3.14 -5.54 17.58
CA TYR A 116 -3.22 -4.10 17.76
C TYR A 116 -2.17 -3.63 18.75
N SER A 117 -1.34 -2.67 18.33
CA SER A 117 -0.35 -2.03 19.18
C SER A 117 -0.72 -0.55 19.41
N PRO A 118 -1.00 -0.13 20.66
CA PRO A 118 -1.29 1.28 20.98
C PRO A 118 -0.12 2.23 20.65
N GLU A 119 1.11 1.73 20.76
CA GLU A 119 2.34 2.45 20.44
C GLU A 119 3.23 1.54 19.59
N HIS A 120 3.37 1.84 18.30
CA HIS A 120 4.27 1.14 17.39
C HIS A 120 5.08 2.16 16.59
N VAL A 121 6.36 1.87 16.38
CA VAL A 121 7.25 2.70 15.57
C VAL A 121 7.09 2.30 14.11
N ASN A 122 6.55 3.21 13.30
CA ASN A 122 6.43 3.03 11.85
C ASN A 122 7.47 3.89 11.16
N VAL A 123 8.37 3.25 10.41
CA VAL A 123 9.32 3.94 9.53
C VAL A 123 8.89 3.72 8.09
N GLY A 124 8.67 4.80 7.36
CA GLY A 124 8.16 4.78 5.99
C GLY A 124 8.51 6.05 5.21
N PRO A 125 8.24 6.07 3.90
CA PRO A 125 8.47 7.24 3.08
C PRO A 125 7.42 8.33 3.35
N ALA A 126 7.84 9.59 3.26
CA ALA A 126 6.90 10.70 3.14
C ALA A 126 6.20 10.63 1.77
N LEU A 127 4.87 10.51 1.77
CA LEU A 127 4.07 10.41 0.55
C LEU A 127 3.32 11.70 0.28
N SER A 128 3.20 12.07 -1.00
CA SER A 128 2.30 13.17 -1.37
C SER A 128 0.83 12.73 -1.26
N LYS A 129 -0.09 13.69 -1.17
CA LYS A 129 -1.54 13.45 -1.06
C LYS A 129 -2.19 12.71 -2.24
N HIS A 130 -1.44 12.48 -3.32
CA HIS A 130 -1.90 11.79 -4.52
C HIS A 130 -1.24 10.43 -4.70
N GLN A 131 -0.39 10.01 -3.77
CA GLN A 131 0.38 8.77 -3.88
C GLN A 131 -0.12 7.74 -2.88
N LEU A 132 -0.28 6.51 -3.37
CA LEU A 132 -0.35 5.32 -2.54
C LEU A 132 0.95 4.55 -2.72
N LEU A 133 1.64 4.26 -1.62
CA LEU A 133 2.83 3.42 -1.63
C LEU A 133 2.46 2.02 -2.12
N CYS A 134 3.25 1.49 -3.06
CA CYS A 134 3.21 0.07 -3.43
C CYS A 134 3.99 -0.71 -2.37
N HIS A 135 3.30 -1.13 -1.31
CA HIS A 135 3.90 -1.85 -0.19
C HIS A 135 4.04 -3.34 -0.56
N PRO A 136 5.26 -3.89 -0.67
CA PRO A 136 5.50 -5.29 -0.97
C PRO A 136 4.84 -6.21 0.06
N ILE A 137 4.22 -7.29 -0.43
CA ILE A 137 3.74 -8.42 0.38
C ILE A 137 4.31 -9.76 -0.10
N SER A 138 5.02 -9.76 -1.23
CA SER A 138 5.84 -10.86 -1.74
C SER A 138 6.96 -10.27 -2.62
N PRO A 139 7.90 -11.08 -3.15
CA PRO A 139 8.89 -10.60 -4.12
C PRO A 139 8.31 -10.02 -5.41
N VAL A 140 7.03 -10.29 -5.71
CA VAL A 140 6.36 -9.89 -6.96
C VAL A 140 4.96 -9.31 -6.74
N ASP A 141 4.51 -9.15 -5.51
CA ASP A 141 3.18 -8.66 -5.18
C ASP A 141 3.24 -7.46 -4.24
N TRP A 142 2.37 -6.49 -4.46
CA TRP A 142 2.18 -5.37 -3.54
C TRP A 142 0.70 -5.09 -3.26
N VAL A 143 0.47 -4.37 -2.16
CA VAL A 143 -0.77 -3.66 -1.87
C VAL A 143 -0.53 -2.15 -1.87
N ASN A 144 -1.59 -1.37 -2.02
CA ASN A 144 -1.49 0.08 -2.04
C ASN A 144 -1.93 0.68 -0.70
N VAL A 145 -1.06 1.45 -0.05
CA VAL A 145 -1.32 2.08 1.26
C VAL A 145 -0.98 3.56 1.26
N THR A 146 -1.68 4.38 2.04
CA THR A 146 -1.43 5.83 2.10
C THR A 146 -1.85 6.45 3.43
N PRO A 147 -1.14 7.47 3.93
CA PRO A 147 -1.57 8.29 5.06
C PRO A 147 -2.72 9.25 4.70
N SER A 148 -3.05 9.44 3.42
CA SER A 148 -3.98 10.46 2.97
C SER A 148 -5.40 9.93 2.70
N ASP A 149 -6.41 10.72 3.06
CA ASP A 149 -7.83 10.49 2.80
C ASP A 149 -8.34 11.13 1.48
N THR A 150 -7.44 11.73 0.69
CA THR A 150 -7.82 12.52 -0.50
C THR A 150 -8.41 11.67 -1.65
N TYR A 151 -8.46 10.35 -1.49
CA TYR A 151 -8.82 9.37 -2.50
C TYR A 151 -10.28 9.44 -2.98
N ASN A 152 -11.21 9.93 -2.16
CA ASN A 152 -12.62 10.09 -2.53
C ASN A 152 -12.85 10.95 -3.79
N LYS A 153 -11.88 11.81 -4.13
CA LYS A 153 -11.92 12.63 -5.36
C LYS A 153 -11.47 11.89 -6.61
N TYR A 154 -10.65 10.85 -6.45
CA TYR A 154 -9.95 10.17 -7.54
C TYR A 154 -10.52 8.78 -7.84
N LEU A 155 -10.91 8.03 -6.81
CA LEU A 155 -11.34 6.62 -6.94
C LEU A 155 -12.86 6.46 -7.04
N LYS A 156 -13.62 7.55 -7.02
CA LYS A 156 -15.08 7.48 -7.08
C LYS A 156 -15.51 6.91 -8.44
N GLN A 157 -16.20 5.77 -8.41
CA GLN A 157 -16.65 5.01 -9.59
C GLN A 157 -15.50 4.50 -10.46
N THR A 158 -14.31 4.36 -9.89
CA THR A 158 -13.15 3.78 -10.57
C THR A 158 -13.22 2.27 -10.46
N VAL A 159 -13.01 1.59 -11.58
CA VAL A 159 -12.85 0.14 -11.62
C VAL A 159 -11.39 -0.23 -11.82
N VAL A 160 -11.04 -1.47 -11.53
CA VAL A 160 -9.68 -1.98 -11.73
C VAL A 160 -9.10 -1.72 -13.12
N GLY A 161 -9.93 -1.76 -14.17
CA GLY A 161 -9.50 -1.48 -15.55
C GLY A 161 -9.02 -0.04 -15.79
N ASP A 162 -9.34 0.90 -14.90
CA ASP A 162 -8.94 2.30 -15.03
C ASP A 162 -7.52 2.57 -14.50
N ILE A 163 -6.95 1.64 -13.70
CA ILE A 163 -5.59 1.73 -13.14
C ILE A 163 -4.60 0.74 -13.77
N ILE A 164 -5.08 -0.24 -14.53
CA ILE A 164 -4.26 -1.25 -15.22
C ILE A 164 -4.37 -0.99 -16.72
N GLY A 165 -3.56 -0.07 -17.23
CA GLY A 165 -3.36 0.16 -18.67
C GLY A 165 -2.41 -0.83 -19.32
#